data_AF-A0A7R9MMQ2-F1
#
_entry.id   AF-A0A7R9MMQ2-F1
#
_cell.length_a   1.000
_cell.length_b   1.000
_cell.length_c   1.000
_cell.angle_alpha   90.00
_cell.angle_beta   90.00
_cell.angle_gamma   90.00
#
_symmetry.space_group_name_H-M   'P 1'
#
loop_
_entity.id
_entity.type
_entity.pdbx_description
1 polymer ?
#
loop_
_entity_poly.entity_id
_entity_poly.type
_entity_poly.pdbx_seq_one_letter_code
_entity_poly.pdbx_strand_id
1 'polypeptide(L)'
;MFVKRINYELNRRVVLPYLNYDDYFWLGFNGGRVNNHNSWDNSNILRTALLGVEDETSLHQVVNRSIKSIDIFINQYPTDGGCDEGPTYWGWAGGRLIDYLELMTTVSAGKINWSGNELIDKIGTFIYKVHISEDRYVNFADAQAKLGVEASAVYKFGHTFNDTTLKHFSSYVGQRYNYESIKTASDFLGSLSVFVSTLLTYSKIKDIEPKAPFPQNFYFKDLQVFTARTEAGSTKGLFIAAKAGTNHESHNHNDVGNYIIYANGKPFLIDVGVGVYNNETFSKDRYKIWSMQSQWHNCPTINGIQQKNGDKYEASGVSYSSTEDTIKFSADIAGAYPKEADVKSYVRNIEFNHKLNTITVTDDYELKKWLSPLKVHFISHLKTQMSSSSVQFVDKDNS
;
A
#
# COMPACT_ATOMS: atom_id res chain seq x y z
N MET A 1 38.29 0.28 23.17
CA MET A 1 38.59 -0.86 22.28
C MET A 1 37.37 -1.29 21.46
N PHE A 2 36.19 -1.46 22.08
CA PHE A 2 34.95 -1.84 21.39
C PHE A 2 34.47 -0.84 20.31
N VAL A 3 34.44 0.46 20.59
CA VAL A 3 34.01 1.48 19.58
C VAL A 3 34.89 1.45 18.33
N LYS A 4 36.21 1.33 18.49
CA LYS A 4 37.15 1.20 17.35
C LYS A 4 36.85 -0.04 16.50
N ARG A 5 36.51 -1.17 17.13
CA ARG A 5 36.15 -2.41 16.42
C ARG A 5 34.81 -2.27 15.69
N ILE A 6 33.83 -1.62 16.31
CA ILE A 6 32.53 -1.32 15.69
C ILE A 6 32.73 -0.43 14.46
N ASN A 7 33.42 0.70 14.60
CA ASN A 7 33.68 1.63 13.48
C ASN A 7 34.44 0.93 12.35
N TYR A 8 35.44 0.11 12.67
CA TYR A 8 36.16 -0.70 11.68
C TYR A 8 35.23 -1.64 10.90
N GLU A 9 34.36 -2.38 11.59
CA GLU A 9 33.46 -3.33 10.92
C GLU A 9 32.34 -2.62 10.15
N LEU A 10 31.79 -1.51 10.64
CA LEU A 10 30.83 -0.68 9.90
C LEU A 10 31.47 -0.12 8.63
N ASN A 11 32.70 0.40 8.73
CA ASN A 11 33.41 0.90 7.56
C ASN A 11 33.66 -0.22 6.54
N ARG A 12 34.16 -1.38 6.99
CA ARG A 12 34.50 -2.51 6.12
C ARG A 12 33.29 -3.16 5.46
N ARG A 13 32.17 -3.30 6.17
CA ARG A 13 31.00 -4.08 5.72
C ARG A 13 29.85 -3.24 5.17
N VAL A 14 29.78 -1.95 5.50
CA VAL A 14 28.66 -1.08 5.10
C VAL A 14 29.16 0.08 4.24
N VAL A 15 30.04 0.92 4.78
CA VAL A 15 30.44 2.18 4.12
C VAL A 15 31.26 1.92 2.86
N LEU A 16 32.36 1.17 2.95
CA LEU A 16 33.22 0.90 1.79
C LEU A 16 32.48 0.14 0.69
N PRO A 17 31.70 -0.93 0.96
CA PRO A 17 30.89 -1.56 -0.09
C PRO A 17 29.89 -0.60 -0.72
N TYR A 18 29.17 0.20 0.09
CA TYR A 18 28.22 1.17 -0.44
C TYR A 18 28.88 2.18 -1.39
N LEU A 19 30.09 2.65 -1.07
CA LEU A 19 30.84 3.59 -1.92
C LEU A 19 31.46 2.94 -3.17
N ASN A 20 31.78 1.65 -3.12
CA ASN A 20 32.51 0.96 -4.20
C ASN A 20 31.61 0.22 -5.20
N TYR A 21 30.35 -0.07 -4.86
CA TYR A 21 29.45 -0.86 -5.70
C TYR A 21 28.22 -0.07 -6.13
N ASP A 22 28.05 0.11 -7.44
CA ASP A 22 26.90 0.78 -8.09
C ASP A 22 25.78 -0.19 -8.50
N ASP A 23 25.98 -1.49 -8.32
CA ASP A 23 25.16 -2.57 -8.88
C ASP A 23 24.19 -3.23 -7.89
N TYR A 24 24.08 -2.71 -6.67
CA TYR A 24 22.97 -3.09 -5.80
C TYR A 24 21.64 -2.71 -6.46
N PHE A 25 20.75 -3.71 -6.63
CA PHE A 25 19.48 -3.56 -7.36
C PHE A 25 18.60 -2.42 -6.83
N TRP A 26 18.70 -2.10 -5.54
CA TRP A 26 17.92 -1.06 -4.88
C TRP A 26 18.51 0.35 -5.05
N LEU A 27 19.76 0.51 -5.52
CA LEU A 27 20.37 1.84 -5.70
C LEU A 27 19.75 2.63 -6.85
N GLY A 28 19.36 1.93 -7.92
CA GLY A 28 18.81 2.53 -9.15
C GLY A 28 19.85 3.14 -10.10
N PHE A 29 21.15 3.08 -9.81
CA PHE A 29 22.19 3.74 -10.63
C PHE A 29 22.38 3.14 -12.03
N ASN A 30 22.00 1.87 -12.20
CA ASN A 30 22.07 1.18 -13.49
C ASN A 30 20.73 1.20 -14.25
N GLY A 31 19.80 2.06 -13.84
CA GLY A 31 18.44 2.11 -14.39
C GLY A 31 17.53 1.00 -13.87
N GLY A 32 16.30 0.99 -14.35
CA GLY A 32 15.26 0.05 -13.90
C GLY A 32 14.45 0.55 -12.69
N ARG A 33 13.44 -0.23 -12.34
CA ARG A 33 12.54 0.07 -11.23
C ARG A 33 13.20 -0.32 -9.90
N VAL A 34 13.17 0.59 -8.94
CA VAL A 34 13.55 0.31 -7.54
C VAL A 34 12.29 0.12 -6.70
N ASN A 35 12.43 -0.56 -5.57
CA ASN A 35 11.32 -0.87 -4.66
C ASN A 35 11.59 -0.30 -3.26
N ASN A 36 10.78 -0.71 -2.29
CA ASN A 36 10.90 -0.35 -0.89
C ASN A 36 12.31 -0.54 -0.28
N HIS A 37 13.15 -1.45 -0.82
CA HIS A 37 14.54 -1.61 -0.35
C HIS A 37 15.36 -0.32 -0.50
N ASN A 38 15.06 0.53 -1.49
CA ASN A 38 15.82 1.77 -1.71
C ASN A 38 15.74 2.71 -0.51
N SER A 39 14.53 3.10 -0.09
CA SER A 39 14.37 4.03 1.03
C SER A 39 14.75 3.37 2.36
N TRP A 40 14.48 2.07 2.52
CA TRP A 40 14.93 1.30 3.67
C TRP A 40 16.46 1.34 3.79
N ASP A 41 17.20 0.87 2.79
CA ASP A 41 18.64 0.68 2.90
C ASP A 41 19.37 2.03 2.96
N ASN A 42 18.99 3.01 2.13
CA ASN A 42 19.57 4.35 2.19
C ASN A 42 19.33 5.04 3.56
N SER A 43 18.18 4.86 4.21
CA SER A 43 17.93 5.42 5.55
C SER A 43 18.88 4.85 6.62
N ASN A 44 19.15 3.54 6.56
CA ASN A 44 20.06 2.87 7.49
C ASN A 44 21.52 3.21 7.20
N ILE A 45 21.91 3.29 5.94
CA ILE A 45 23.27 3.65 5.50
C ILE A 45 23.58 5.10 5.90
N LEU A 46 22.67 6.03 5.64
CA LEU A 46 22.83 7.43 6.06
C LEU A 46 23.02 7.53 7.57
N ARG A 47 22.15 6.89 8.36
CA ARG A 47 22.26 6.89 9.83
C ARG A 47 23.57 6.27 10.31
N THR A 48 24.02 5.19 9.67
CA THR A 48 25.29 4.53 9.99
C THR A 48 26.47 5.45 9.69
N ALA A 49 26.48 6.12 8.53
CA ALA A 49 27.55 7.01 8.15
C ALA A 49 27.64 8.23 9.07
N LEU A 50 26.52 8.87 9.39
CA LEU A 50 26.46 10.03 10.29
C LEU A 50 26.97 9.71 11.71
N LEU A 51 26.83 8.47 12.18
CA LEU A 51 27.23 8.07 13.53
C LEU A 51 28.65 7.47 13.59
N GLY A 52 29.15 6.91 12.48
CA GLY A 52 30.34 6.06 12.48
C GLY A 52 31.46 6.45 11.51
N VAL A 53 31.22 7.36 10.56
CA VAL A 53 32.23 7.83 9.61
C VAL A 53 32.86 9.11 10.14
N GLU A 54 34.15 9.05 10.46
CA GLU A 54 34.93 10.20 10.96
C GLU A 54 35.53 11.05 9.82
N ASP A 55 35.78 10.46 8.66
CA ASP A 55 36.33 11.15 7.50
C ASP A 55 35.24 11.92 6.74
N GLU A 56 35.39 13.24 6.67
CA GLU A 56 34.44 14.16 6.04
C GLU A 56 34.26 13.86 4.55
N THR A 57 35.32 13.47 3.84
CA THR A 57 35.26 13.16 2.40
C THR A 57 34.35 11.97 2.15
N SER A 58 34.54 10.88 2.89
CA SER A 58 33.73 9.68 2.82
C SER A 58 32.27 9.96 3.21
N LEU A 59 32.05 10.76 4.25
CA LEU A 59 30.70 11.15 4.66
C LEU A 59 29.97 11.93 3.55
N HIS A 60 30.63 12.91 2.92
CA HIS A 60 30.06 13.65 1.79
C HIS A 60 29.73 12.74 0.60
N GLN A 61 30.59 11.76 0.31
CA GLN A 61 30.32 10.78 -0.75
C GLN A 61 29.09 9.93 -0.44
N VAL A 62 28.97 9.42 0.79
CA VAL A 62 27.79 8.64 1.23
C VAL A 62 26.52 9.48 1.12
N VAL A 63 26.54 10.72 1.62
CA VAL A 63 25.39 11.62 1.58
C VAL A 63 24.95 11.88 0.14
N ASN A 64 25.86 12.32 -0.74
CA ASN A 64 25.56 12.61 -2.14
C ASN A 64 24.99 11.39 -2.88
N ARG A 65 25.58 10.22 -2.62
CA ARG A 65 25.14 8.95 -3.20
C ARG A 65 23.75 8.55 -2.73
N SER A 66 23.47 8.71 -1.43
CA SER A 66 22.16 8.41 -0.86
C SER A 66 21.07 9.33 -1.39
N ILE A 67 21.36 10.64 -1.55
CA ILE A 67 20.42 11.60 -2.14
C ILE A 67 20.10 11.18 -3.57
N LYS A 68 21.11 10.90 -4.39
CA LYS A 68 20.91 10.45 -5.79
C LYS A 68 20.03 9.19 -5.84
N SER A 69 20.26 8.24 -4.95
CA SER A 69 19.51 6.98 -4.92
C SER A 69 18.06 7.19 -4.48
N ILE A 70 17.82 8.02 -3.47
CA ILE A 70 16.48 8.39 -3.00
C ILE A 70 15.71 9.19 -4.05
N ASP A 71 16.37 10.10 -4.77
CA ASP A 71 15.74 10.85 -5.87
C ASP A 71 15.23 9.90 -6.96
N ILE A 72 16.00 8.86 -7.31
CA ILE A 72 15.55 7.83 -8.28
C ILE A 72 14.30 7.13 -7.78
N PHE A 73 14.23 6.78 -6.49
CA PHE A 73 13.05 6.16 -5.90
C PHE A 73 11.83 7.08 -5.90
N ILE A 74 11.97 8.34 -5.48
CA ILE A 74 10.88 9.33 -5.48
C ILE A 74 10.36 9.56 -6.90
N ASN A 75 11.25 9.66 -7.89
CA ASN A 75 10.89 9.91 -9.29
C ASN A 75 10.11 8.77 -9.95
N GLN A 76 10.01 7.60 -9.31
CA GLN A 76 9.21 6.46 -9.78
C GLN A 76 7.81 6.40 -9.16
N TYR A 77 7.50 7.26 -8.19
CA TYR A 77 6.17 7.29 -7.59
C TYR A 77 5.13 7.92 -8.53
N PRO A 78 3.91 7.37 -8.53
CA PRO A 78 2.72 8.04 -9.04
C PRO A 78 2.57 9.47 -8.53
N THR A 79 2.07 10.36 -9.39
CA THR A 79 1.91 11.79 -9.05
C THR A 79 0.87 12.06 -7.96
N ASP A 80 0.04 11.06 -7.67
CA ASP A 80 -0.96 11.03 -6.60
C ASP A 80 -0.46 10.39 -5.29
N GLY A 81 0.79 9.94 -5.26
CA GLY A 81 1.45 9.31 -4.11
C GLY A 81 1.06 7.85 -3.86
N GLY A 82 0.37 7.20 -4.81
CA GLY A 82 -0.04 5.81 -4.69
C GLY A 82 1.14 4.85 -4.46
N CYS A 83 0.98 3.91 -3.54
CA CYS A 83 1.90 2.80 -3.33
C CYS A 83 1.27 1.52 -3.91
N ASP A 84 1.77 1.05 -5.05
CA ASP A 84 1.22 -0.11 -5.77
C ASP A 84 1.39 -1.43 -4.99
N GLU A 85 2.42 -1.54 -4.16
CA GLU A 85 2.62 -2.65 -3.22
C GLU A 85 1.63 -2.64 -2.03
N GLY A 86 0.82 -1.59 -1.91
CA GLY A 86 -0.21 -1.44 -0.89
C GLY A 86 0.27 -0.91 0.47
N PRO A 87 -0.66 -0.72 1.43
CA PRO A 87 -0.39 -0.04 2.69
C PRO A 87 0.62 -0.75 3.60
N THR A 88 0.78 -2.07 3.51
CA THR A 88 1.83 -2.78 4.27
C THR A 88 3.22 -2.31 3.85
N TYR A 89 3.45 -2.21 2.54
CA TYR A 89 4.73 -1.78 1.99
C TYR A 89 4.93 -0.28 2.04
N TRP A 90 3.87 0.53 2.13
CA TRP A 90 3.98 1.96 2.44
C TRP A 90 4.84 2.21 3.69
N GLY A 91 4.72 1.40 4.75
CA GLY A 91 5.55 1.54 5.96
C GLY A 91 7.04 1.25 5.76
N TRP A 92 7.38 0.39 4.79
CA TRP A 92 8.75 0.06 4.40
C TRP A 92 9.30 0.96 3.30
N ALA A 93 8.42 1.63 2.57
CA ALA A 93 8.72 2.53 1.46
C ALA A 93 8.63 3.99 1.94
N GLY A 94 7.43 4.59 1.90
CA GLY A 94 7.15 5.95 2.36
C GLY A 94 7.51 6.19 3.83
N GLY A 95 7.28 5.22 4.71
CA GLY A 95 7.64 5.31 6.13
C GLY A 95 9.15 5.43 6.36
N ARG A 96 9.98 4.71 5.60
CA ARG A 96 11.44 4.86 5.67
C ARG A 96 11.95 6.10 4.93
N LEU A 97 11.23 6.52 3.89
CA LEU A 97 11.52 7.77 3.19
C LEU A 97 11.41 8.96 4.16
N ILE A 98 10.31 9.09 4.92
CA ILE A 98 10.18 10.23 5.84
C ILE A 98 11.23 10.22 6.96
N ASP A 99 11.64 9.04 7.44
CA ASP A 99 12.77 8.92 8.37
C ASP A 99 14.08 9.45 7.78
N TYR A 100 14.36 9.14 6.51
CA TYR A 100 15.52 9.64 5.78
C TYR A 100 15.47 11.18 5.64
N LEU A 101 14.32 11.71 5.21
CA LEU A 101 14.15 13.15 4.97
C LEU A 101 14.23 13.97 6.27
N GLU A 102 13.62 13.48 7.36
CA GLU A 102 13.70 14.12 8.68
C GLU A 102 15.14 14.14 9.19
N LEU A 103 15.87 13.03 9.03
CA LEU A 103 17.28 12.93 9.42
C LEU A 103 18.13 13.94 8.65
N MET A 104 17.97 14.00 7.32
CA MET A 104 18.66 14.97 6.47
C MET A 104 18.33 16.43 6.82
N THR A 105 17.06 16.72 7.11
CA THR A 105 16.63 18.05 7.57
C THR A 105 17.30 18.41 8.89
N THR A 106 17.35 17.47 9.83
CA THR A 106 17.95 17.66 11.16
C THR A 106 19.45 17.91 11.07
N VAL A 107 20.20 17.05 10.38
CA VAL A 107 21.68 17.18 10.32
C VAL A 107 22.14 18.36 9.48
N SER A 108 21.31 18.83 8.55
CA SER A 108 21.59 20.05 7.78
C SER A 108 21.14 21.34 8.50
N ALA A 109 20.62 21.24 9.73
CA ALA A 109 20.02 22.35 10.47
C ALA A 109 18.94 23.09 9.65
N GLY A 110 18.12 22.34 8.91
CA GLY A 110 17.02 22.85 8.09
C GLY A 110 17.42 23.42 6.73
N LYS A 111 18.71 23.37 6.35
CA LYS A 111 19.16 23.84 5.03
C LYS A 111 18.67 22.95 3.89
N ILE A 112 18.54 21.65 4.13
CA ILE A 112 17.88 20.72 3.22
C ILE A 112 16.48 20.48 3.79
N ASN A 113 15.45 20.82 3.03
CA ASN A 113 14.06 20.74 3.47
C ASN A 113 13.15 20.38 2.30
N TRP A 114 12.19 19.49 2.56
CA TRP A 114 11.23 18.98 1.57
C TRP A 114 9.79 19.39 1.87
N SER A 115 9.53 20.24 2.86
CA SER A 115 8.17 20.64 3.28
C SER A 115 7.28 21.21 2.16
N GLY A 116 7.85 21.65 1.04
CA GLY A 116 7.12 22.14 -0.13
C GLY A 116 6.97 21.13 -1.27
N ASN A 117 7.41 19.89 -1.11
CA ASN A 117 7.34 18.88 -2.16
C ASN A 117 5.99 18.15 -2.13
N GLU A 118 5.11 18.48 -3.08
CA GLU A 118 3.75 17.92 -3.17
C GLU A 118 3.72 16.40 -3.34
N LEU A 119 4.69 15.81 -4.06
CA LEU A 119 4.71 14.37 -4.29
C LEU A 119 4.99 13.62 -2.98
N ILE A 120 5.97 14.09 -2.21
CA ILE A 120 6.32 13.45 -0.92
C ILE A 120 5.17 13.62 0.09
N ASP A 121 4.49 14.77 0.10
CA ASP A 121 3.27 14.94 0.89
C ASP A 121 2.21 13.90 0.49
N LYS A 122 1.94 13.78 -0.82
CA LYS A 122 0.97 12.80 -1.33
C LYS A 122 1.33 11.36 -0.98
N ILE A 123 2.61 10.99 -1.02
CA ILE A 123 3.09 9.68 -0.52
C ILE A 123 2.67 9.51 0.94
N GLY A 124 2.85 10.53 1.79
CA GLY A 124 2.39 10.51 3.18
C GLY A 124 0.88 10.30 3.32
N THR A 125 0.08 11.03 2.53
CA THR A 125 -1.39 10.98 2.60
C THR A 125 -2.02 9.67 2.10
N PHE A 126 -1.27 8.85 1.33
CA PHE A 126 -1.75 7.56 0.81
C PHE A 126 -2.40 6.71 1.91
N ILE A 127 -1.76 6.64 3.08
CA ILE A 127 -2.13 5.69 4.13
C ILE A 127 -3.55 5.92 4.69
N TYR A 128 -4.00 7.18 4.83
CA TYR A 128 -5.37 7.45 5.28
C TYR A 128 -6.41 7.37 4.16
N LYS A 129 -5.99 7.52 2.90
CA LYS A 129 -6.88 7.39 1.72
C LYS A 129 -7.29 5.94 1.46
N VAL A 130 -6.46 4.98 1.90
CA VAL A 130 -6.73 3.55 1.85
C VAL A 130 -7.15 2.96 3.22
N HIS A 131 -7.36 3.80 4.23
CA HIS A 131 -7.87 3.37 5.54
C HIS A 131 -9.38 3.10 5.46
N ILE A 132 -9.80 1.92 5.91
CA ILE A 132 -11.20 1.50 5.87
C ILE A 132 -11.86 1.86 7.20
N SER A 133 -11.37 1.23 8.26
CA SER A 133 -11.84 1.32 9.64
C SER A 133 -10.77 0.72 10.54
N GLU A 134 -10.64 1.17 11.78
CA GLU A 134 -9.87 0.43 12.78
C GLU A 134 -8.43 0.12 12.31
N ASP A 135 -7.95 -1.13 12.35
CA ASP A 135 -6.66 -1.59 11.82
C ASP A 135 -6.76 -2.07 10.37
N ARG A 136 -7.88 -1.82 9.68
CA ARG A 136 -8.18 -2.36 8.36
C ARG A 136 -7.92 -1.35 7.26
N TYR A 137 -7.26 -1.82 6.22
CA TYR A 137 -6.88 -1.03 5.05
C TYR A 137 -7.22 -1.79 3.77
N VAL A 138 -7.30 -1.08 2.66
CA VAL A 138 -7.43 -1.70 1.33
C VAL A 138 -6.20 -2.56 1.09
N ASN A 139 -6.40 -3.87 0.93
CA ASN A 139 -5.34 -4.86 0.99
C ASN A 139 -5.07 -5.56 -0.36
N PHE A 140 -5.05 -4.80 -1.45
CA PHE A 140 -4.56 -5.30 -2.74
C PHE A 140 -3.04 -5.52 -2.72
N ALA A 141 -2.53 -6.33 -3.65
CA ALA A 141 -1.14 -6.80 -3.65
C ALA A 141 -0.78 -7.52 -2.34
N ASP A 142 0.50 -7.57 -1.96
CA ASP A 142 0.93 -8.24 -0.71
C ASP A 142 0.58 -7.48 0.59
N ALA A 143 -0.44 -6.61 0.56
CA ALA A 143 -0.91 -5.93 1.74
C ALA A 143 -1.74 -6.84 2.64
N GLN A 144 -1.60 -6.63 3.96
CA GLN A 144 -2.37 -7.32 4.98
C GLN A 144 -3.73 -6.64 5.18
N ALA A 145 -4.79 -7.42 5.35
CA ALA A 145 -6.13 -6.92 5.65
C ALA A 145 -6.22 -6.18 7.01
N LYS A 146 -5.29 -6.48 7.92
CA LYS A 146 -5.09 -5.77 9.19
C LYS A 146 -3.63 -5.33 9.29
N LEU A 147 -3.39 -4.05 9.56
CA LEU A 147 -2.06 -3.47 9.47
C LEU A 147 -1.67 -2.60 10.68
N GLY A 148 -0.50 -2.97 11.21
CA GLY A 148 0.43 -2.21 12.05
C GLY A 148 0.97 -0.91 11.47
N VAL A 149 0.19 0.18 11.34
CA VAL A 149 0.76 1.46 10.85
C VAL A 149 1.58 2.15 11.95
N GLU A 150 2.78 2.60 11.60
CA GLU A 150 3.65 3.37 12.50
C GLU A 150 3.16 4.82 12.62
N ALA A 151 2.59 5.20 13.77
CA ALA A 151 2.12 6.56 13.97
C ALA A 151 3.26 7.59 14.01
N SER A 152 4.48 7.22 14.41
CA SER A 152 5.63 8.13 14.30
C SER A 152 5.89 8.55 12.85
N ALA A 153 5.86 7.62 11.89
CA ALA A 153 6.02 7.94 10.48
C ALA A 153 4.88 8.84 9.97
N VAL A 154 3.63 8.51 10.31
CA VAL A 154 2.45 9.33 9.96
C VAL A 154 2.56 10.74 10.55
N TYR A 155 2.97 10.86 11.81
CA TYR A 155 3.18 12.15 12.48
C TYR A 155 4.28 12.95 11.80
N LYS A 156 5.41 12.33 11.42
CA LYS A 156 6.51 13.01 10.74
C LYS A 156 6.07 13.59 9.41
N PHE A 157 5.29 12.86 8.61
CA PHE A 157 4.69 13.44 7.40
C PHE A 157 3.81 14.64 7.75
N GLY A 158 2.88 14.48 8.71
CA GLY A 158 2.02 15.58 9.16
C GLY A 158 2.80 16.79 9.67
N HIS A 159 3.92 16.58 10.36
CA HIS A 159 4.79 17.64 10.85
C HIS A 159 5.53 18.33 9.71
N THR A 160 6.22 17.58 8.85
CA THR A 160 7.04 18.10 7.74
C THR A 160 6.21 18.91 6.74
N PHE A 161 4.99 18.45 6.41
CA PHE A 161 4.13 19.09 5.42
C PHE A 161 3.04 19.98 6.05
N ASN A 162 3.07 20.14 7.37
CA ASN A 162 2.05 20.84 8.14
C ASN A 162 0.61 20.32 7.90
N ASP A 163 0.45 19.05 7.54
CA ASP A 163 -0.83 18.38 7.36
C ASP A 163 -1.43 18.03 8.75
N THR A 164 -2.50 18.74 9.12
CA THR A 164 -3.23 18.52 10.37
C THR A 164 -3.98 17.19 10.37
N THR A 165 -4.48 16.75 9.23
CA THR A 165 -5.21 15.48 9.07
C THR A 165 -4.28 14.30 9.37
N LEU A 166 -3.04 14.32 8.85
CA LEU A 166 -2.03 13.32 9.20
C LEU A 166 -1.64 13.37 10.69
N LYS A 167 -1.53 14.55 11.29
CA LYS A 167 -1.27 14.68 12.74
C LYS A 167 -2.38 14.04 13.58
N HIS A 168 -3.65 14.34 13.29
CA HIS A 168 -4.79 13.72 13.97
C HIS A 168 -4.90 12.21 13.70
N PHE A 169 -4.61 11.78 12.48
CA PHE A 169 -4.59 10.36 12.12
C PHE A 169 -3.46 9.61 12.85
N SER A 170 -2.29 10.24 13.03
CA SER A 170 -1.20 9.65 13.82
C SER A 170 -1.63 9.39 15.26
N SER A 171 -2.39 10.32 15.87
CA SER A 171 -2.93 10.13 17.23
C SER A 171 -3.96 9.00 17.28
N TYR A 172 -4.85 8.92 16.28
CA TYR A 172 -5.79 7.78 16.13
C TYR A 172 -5.07 6.43 16.08
N VAL A 173 -4.04 6.33 15.24
CA VAL A 173 -3.24 5.11 15.09
C VAL A 173 -2.49 4.79 16.39
N GLY A 174 -1.86 5.79 17.02
CA GLY A 174 -1.10 5.62 18.27
C GLY A 174 -1.97 5.16 19.45
N GLN A 175 -3.19 5.71 19.57
CA GLN A 175 -4.16 5.27 20.58
C GLN A 175 -4.56 3.81 20.37
N ARG A 176 -4.79 3.39 19.12
CA ARG A 176 -5.21 2.02 18.80
C ARG A 176 -4.16 0.97 19.14
N TYR A 177 -2.88 1.31 19.01
CA TYR A 177 -1.76 0.48 19.45
C TYR A 177 -1.45 0.60 20.94
N ASN A 178 -2.26 1.36 21.69
CA ASN A 178 -2.08 1.61 23.12
C ASN A 178 -0.64 2.01 23.44
N TYR A 179 -0.16 3.10 22.81
CA TYR A 179 1.25 3.49 22.89
C TYR A 179 1.77 3.65 24.33
N GLU A 180 0.90 4.01 25.27
CA GLU A 180 1.17 4.08 26.70
C GLU A 180 1.60 2.74 27.33
N SER A 181 1.20 1.63 26.73
CA SER A 181 1.50 0.28 27.23
C SER A 181 2.77 -0.34 26.64
N ILE A 182 3.40 0.30 25.65
CA ILE A 182 4.61 -0.21 24.99
C ILE A 182 5.78 -0.08 25.95
N LYS A 183 6.43 -1.20 26.28
CA LYS A 183 7.58 -1.24 27.19
C LYS A 183 8.87 -1.66 26.51
N THR A 184 8.79 -2.38 25.39
CA THR A 184 9.94 -2.97 24.72
C THR A 184 9.83 -2.91 23.20
N ALA A 185 10.95 -3.09 22.50
CA ALA A 185 10.96 -3.21 21.04
C ALA A 185 10.25 -4.48 20.53
N SER A 186 10.17 -5.55 21.33
CA SER A 186 9.37 -6.73 20.99
C SER A 186 7.86 -6.43 21.00
N ASP A 187 7.43 -5.44 21.77
CA ASP A 187 6.03 -4.98 21.78
C ASP A 187 5.69 -4.14 20.53
N PHE A 188 6.70 -3.78 19.71
CA PHE A 188 6.55 -2.86 18.58
C PHE A 188 7.12 -3.39 17.28
N LEU A 189 6.32 -4.15 16.52
CA LEU A 189 6.68 -4.68 15.18
C LEU A 189 8.05 -5.41 15.11
N GLY A 190 8.66 -5.74 16.25
CA GLY A 190 10.01 -6.30 16.36
C GLY A 190 11.16 -5.36 15.99
N SER A 191 10.95 -4.04 15.91
CA SER A 191 11.97 -3.10 15.40
C SER A 191 12.41 -2.03 16.40
N LEU A 192 13.71 -2.03 16.72
CA LEU A 192 14.31 -1.04 17.62
C LEU A 192 14.24 0.39 17.07
N SER A 193 14.44 0.57 15.75
CA SER A 193 14.40 1.91 15.14
C SER A 193 13.01 2.53 15.25
N VAL A 194 11.99 1.70 15.09
CA VAL A 194 10.60 2.10 15.16
C VAL A 194 10.20 2.39 16.61
N PHE A 195 10.62 1.54 17.56
CA PHE A 195 10.45 1.81 18.99
C PHE A 195 11.06 3.15 19.41
N VAL A 196 12.32 3.42 19.03
CA VAL A 196 12.98 4.70 19.32
C VAL A 196 12.23 5.86 18.67
N SER A 197 11.82 5.74 17.40
CA SER A 197 11.05 6.78 16.72
C SER A 197 9.74 7.08 17.43
N THR A 198 9.02 6.06 17.87
CA THR A 198 7.79 6.19 18.65
C THR A 198 8.04 6.92 19.96
N LEU A 199 9.08 6.56 20.74
CA LEU A 199 9.45 7.25 21.97
C LEU A 199 9.74 8.74 21.73
N LEU A 200 10.47 9.07 20.66
CA LEU A 200 10.85 10.45 20.33
C LEU A 200 9.67 11.31 19.88
N THR A 201 8.63 10.71 19.31
CA THR A 201 7.43 11.42 18.85
C THR A 201 6.28 11.37 19.84
N TYR A 202 6.30 10.47 20.83
CA TYR A 202 5.16 10.18 21.70
C TYR A 202 4.60 11.44 22.38
N SER A 203 5.47 12.25 22.99
CA SER A 203 5.07 13.50 23.66
C SER A 203 4.40 14.50 22.73
N LYS A 204 4.68 14.43 21.42
CA LYS A 204 4.09 15.30 20.40
C LYS A 204 2.74 14.80 19.88
N ILE A 205 2.48 13.50 20.00
CA ILE A 205 1.27 12.85 19.48
C ILE A 205 0.19 12.75 20.56
N LYS A 206 0.58 12.41 21.80
CA LYS A 206 -0.35 12.03 22.88
C LYS A 206 -1.42 13.08 23.22
N ASP A 207 -1.13 14.36 23.00
CA ASP A 207 -2.04 15.48 23.33
C ASP A 207 -2.86 15.94 22.11
N ILE A 208 -2.69 15.32 20.93
CA ILE A 208 -3.47 15.60 19.73
C ILE A 208 -4.76 14.79 19.77
N GLU A 209 -5.90 15.40 19.44
CA GLU A 209 -7.19 14.71 19.35
C GLU A 209 -7.11 13.53 18.35
N PRO A 210 -7.36 12.27 18.79
CA PRO A 210 -7.33 11.12 17.91
C PRO A 210 -8.50 11.15 16.93
N LYS A 211 -8.22 11.26 15.63
CA LYS A 211 -9.27 11.26 14.59
C LYS A 211 -8.82 10.58 13.29
N ALA A 212 -9.61 9.62 12.84
CA ALA A 212 -9.46 9.03 11.51
C ALA A 212 -10.12 9.92 10.44
N PRO A 213 -9.46 10.19 9.29
CA PRO A 213 -9.98 11.13 8.29
C PRO A 213 -11.22 10.63 7.55
N PHE A 214 -11.26 9.33 7.23
CA PHE A 214 -12.35 8.67 6.48
C PHE A 214 -12.84 9.50 5.28
N PRO A 215 -11.98 9.77 4.27
CA PRO A 215 -12.38 10.52 3.10
C PRO A 215 -13.56 9.85 2.38
N GLN A 216 -14.46 10.66 1.80
CA GLN A 216 -15.65 10.15 1.12
C GLN A 216 -15.29 9.29 -0.09
N ASN A 217 -14.31 9.72 -0.87
CA ASN A 217 -13.72 8.95 -1.97
C ASN A 217 -12.31 9.45 -2.32
N PHE A 218 -11.56 8.61 -3.02
CA PHE A 218 -10.30 8.99 -3.65
C PHE A 218 -10.05 8.08 -4.85
N TYR A 219 -9.44 8.60 -5.92
CA TYR A 219 -9.02 7.82 -7.09
C TYR A 219 -7.52 7.98 -7.33
N PHE A 220 -6.78 6.88 -7.18
CA PHE A 220 -5.39 6.77 -7.58
C PHE A 220 -5.35 6.46 -9.06
N LYS A 221 -5.08 7.47 -9.90
CA LYS A 221 -5.22 7.36 -11.36
C LYS A 221 -4.20 6.41 -11.95
N ASP A 222 -2.96 6.46 -11.47
CA ASP A 222 -1.87 5.66 -12.00
C ASP A 222 -2.01 4.19 -11.56
N LEU A 223 -2.50 3.94 -10.33
CA LEU A 223 -2.83 2.59 -9.84
C LEU A 223 -4.16 2.06 -10.41
N GLN A 224 -5.01 2.96 -10.90
CA GLN A 224 -6.40 2.69 -11.26
C GLN A 224 -7.19 2.04 -10.12
N VAL A 225 -6.97 2.54 -8.91
CA VAL A 225 -7.64 2.11 -7.69
C VAL A 225 -8.49 3.25 -7.14
N PHE A 226 -9.75 2.99 -6.82
CA PHE A 226 -10.57 3.96 -6.10
C PHE A 226 -11.02 3.41 -4.75
N THR A 227 -11.25 4.32 -3.82
CA THR A 227 -11.95 4.07 -2.55
C THR A 227 -13.15 4.98 -2.46
N ALA A 228 -14.23 4.51 -1.83
CA ALA A 228 -15.40 5.33 -1.55
C ALA A 228 -16.18 4.80 -0.34
N ARG A 229 -16.87 5.69 0.37
CA ARG A 229 -17.76 5.36 1.49
C ARG A 229 -19.04 6.19 1.48
N THR A 230 -20.07 5.70 2.16
CA THR A 230 -21.39 6.35 2.23
C THR A 230 -21.30 7.76 2.80
N GLU A 231 -20.61 7.92 3.93
CA GLU A 231 -20.51 9.18 4.66
C GLU A 231 -19.05 9.53 4.95
N ALA A 232 -18.64 10.75 4.60
CA ALA A 232 -17.31 11.27 4.93
C ALA A 232 -17.14 11.35 6.46
N GLY A 233 -15.92 11.08 6.97
CA GLY A 233 -15.65 11.16 8.41
C GLY A 233 -16.25 10.02 9.24
N SER A 234 -16.86 9.00 8.63
CA SER A 234 -17.59 7.94 9.31
C SER A 234 -17.30 6.56 8.71
N THR A 235 -17.45 5.50 9.51
CA THR A 235 -17.48 4.11 9.04
C THR A 235 -18.89 3.60 8.78
N LYS A 236 -19.92 4.39 9.11
CA LYS A 236 -21.34 4.05 8.94
C LYS A 236 -21.69 3.89 7.46
N GLY A 237 -22.48 2.86 7.15
CA GLY A 237 -22.86 2.54 5.77
C GLY A 237 -21.85 1.63 5.08
N LEU A 238 -21.75 1.74 3.76
CA LEU A 238 -20.87 0.94 2.93
C LEU A 238 -19.55 1.67 2.66
N PHE A 239 -18.49 0.89 2.56
CA PHE A 239 -17.22 1.28 1.96
C PHE A 239 -16.91 0.30 0.82
N ILE A 240 -16.36 0.81 -0.27
CA ILE A 240 -15.87 0.02 -1.40
C ILE A 240 -14.46 0.47 -1.78
N ALA A 241 -13.62 -0.48 -2.16
CA ALA A 241 -12.43 -0.22 -2.95
C ALA A 241 -12.40 -1.17 -4.15
N ALA A 242 -11.95 -0.70 -5.31
CA ALA A 242 -11.82 -1.52 -6.50
C ALA A 242 -10.59 -1.13 -7.32
N LYS A 243 -10.11 -2.09 -8.12
CA LYS A 243 -8.88 -2.02 -8.89
C LYS A 243 -9.14 -2.44 -10.34
N ALA A 244 -8.66 -1.64 -11.29
CA ALA A 244 -8.48 -2.08 -12.67
C ALA A 244 -7.03 -2.59 -12.85
N GLY A 245 -6.06 -1.68 -12.93
CA GLY A 245 -4.63 -1.97 -12.75
C GLY A 245 -4.04 -2.98 -13.73
N THR A 246 -2.92 -3.59 -13.33
CA THR A 246 -2.20 -4.60 -14.12
C THR A 246 -1.64 -5.72 -13.25
N ASN A 247 -1.55 -6.94 -13.80
CA ASN A 247 -0.90 -8.08 -13.14
C ASN A 247 0.64 -8.04 -13.26
N HIS A 248 1.22 -6.85 -13.24
CA HIS A 248 2.66 -6.57 -13.25
C HIS A 248 3.08 -5.48 -12.26
N GLU A 249 2.19 -5.08 -11.36
CA GLU A 249 2.55 -4.22 -10.24
C GLU A 249 3.56 -4.92 -9.32
N SER A 250 4.32 -4.15 -8.54
CA SER A 250 5.21 -4.75 -7.54
C SER A 250 4.37 -5.53 -6.51
N HIS A 251 4.79 -6.76 -6.19
CA HIS A 251 4.09 -7.61 -5.22
C HIS A 251 2.61 -7.90 -5.56
N ASN A 252 2.24 -7.88 -6.84
CA ASN A 252 0.86 -8.06 -7.26
C ASN A 252 0.33 -9.50 -7.08
N HIS A 253 -1.00 -9.60 -7.13
CA HIS A 253 -1.76 -10.84 -7.35
C HIS A 253 -2.36 -10.79 -8.77
N ASN A 254 -3.00 -11.88 -9.22
CA ASN A 254 -3.76 -11.86 -10.47
C ASN A 254 -5.21 -11.39 -10.18
N ASP A 255 -5.40 -10.10 -9.99
CA ASP A 255 -6.61 -9.51 -9.39
C ASP A 255 -7.17 -8.29 -10.14
N VAL A 256 -6.88 -8.16 -11.44
CA VAL A 256 -7.44 -7.08 -12.28
C VAL A 256 -8.98 -7.15 -12.30
N GLY A 257 -9.64 -6.07 -11.90
CA GLY A 257 -11.11 -6.01 -11.76
C GLY A 257 -11.64 -6.37 -10.38
N ASN A 258 -10.77 -6.69 -9.42
CA ASN A 258 -11.15 -7.02 -8.06
C ASN A 258 -11.75 -5.81 -7.32
N TYR A 259 -12.61 -6.10 -6.35
CA TYR A 259 -13.21 -5.11 -5.48
C TYR A 259 -13.52 -5.72 -4.11
N ILE A 260 -13.50 -4.89 -3.08
CA ILE A 260 -13.82 -5.26 -1.69
C ILE A 260 -14.89 -4.33 -1.15
N ILE A 261 -15.73 -4.85 -0.26
CA ILE A 261 -16.84 -4.12 0.36
C ILE A 261 -16.80 -4.33 1.86
N TYR A 262 -17.01 -3.24 2.60
CA TYR A 262 -17.16 -3.22 4.04
C TYR A 262 -18.50 -2.57 4.40
N ALA A 263 -19.13 -3.05 5.47
CA ALA A 263 -20.38 -2.51 5.99
C ALA A 263 -20.20 -2.11 7.46
N ASN A 264 -20.46 -0.84 7.79
CA ASN A 264 -20.25 -0.27 9.12
C ASN A 264 -18.82 -0.50 9.65
N GLY A 265 -17.83 -0.41 8.76
CA GLY A 265 -16.43 -0.72 9.06
C GLY A 265 -16.10 -2.21 9.26
N LYS A 266 -17.05 -3.13 9.06
CA LYS A 266 -16.84 -4.59 9.15
C LYS A 266 -16.68 -5.22 7.77
N PRO A 267 -15.81 -6.23 7.60
CA PRO A 267 -15.60 -6.89 6.31
C PRO A 267 -16.87 -7.58 5.80
N PHE A 268 -17.19 -7.38 4.52
CA PHE A 268 -18.32 -8.02 3.84
C PHE A 268 -17.85 -8.86 2.65
N LEU A 269 -17.43 -8.23 1.55
CA LEU A 269 -16.68 -8.88 0.47
C LEU A 269 -15.21 -8.50 0.64
N ILE A 270 -14.34 -9.48 0.74
CA ILE A 270 -12.95 -9.27 1.13
C ILE A 270 -11.99 -9.64 0.01
N ASP A 271 -10.77 -9.14 0.14
CA ASP A 271 -9.61 -9.75 -0.48
C ASP A 271 -8.92 -10.64 0.58
N VAL A 272 -8.49 -11.83 0.17
CA VAL A 272 -7.81 -12.77 1.08
C VAL A 272 -6.43 -12.28 1.52
N GLY A 273 -5.85 -11.34 0.78
CA GLY A 273 -4.50 -10.82 0.99
C GLY A 273 -3.43 -11.88 0.76
N VAL A 274 -2.21 -11.55 1.15
CA VAL A 274 -1.10 -12.49 1.04
C VAL A 274 -1.04 -13.48 2.21
N GLY A 275 -0.70 -14.73 1.89
CA GLY A 275 -0.36 -15.75 2.88
C GLY A 275 1.00 -15.53 3.55
N VAL A 276 1.40 -16.48 4.40
CA VAL A 276 2.75 -16.49 4.99
C VAL A 276 3.78 -16.70 3.88
N TYR A 277 4.77 -15.81 3.81
CA TYR A 277 5.83 -15.90 2.82
C TYR A 277 6.63 -17.20 2.96
N ASN A 278 6.88 -17.84 1.82
CA ASN A 278 7.71 -19.01 1.69
C ASN A 278 8.71 -18.81 0.53
N ASN A 279 9.49 -19.84 0.23
CA ASN A 279 10.43 -19.81 -0.89
C ASN A 279 9.75 -19.64 -2.26
N GLU A 280 8.49 -20.07 -2.41
CA GLU A 280 7.72 -19.93 -3.66
C GLU A 280 7.34 -18.47 -3.91
N THR A 281 7.07 -17.68 -2.86
CA THR A 281 6.61 -16.28 -2.93
C THR A 281 7.51 -15.39 -3.80
N PHE A 282 8.82 -15.63 -3.78
CA PHE A 282 9.84 -14.84 -4.49
C PHE A 282 10.42 -15.57 -5.70
N SER A 283 9.74 -16.60 -6.17
CA SER A 283 10.17 -17.43 -7.29
C SER A 283 9.23 -17.30 -8.49
N LYS A 284 9.61 -17.92 -9.60
CA LYS A 284 8.73 -18.09 -10.77
C LYS A 284 7.43 -18.84 -10.46
N ASP A 285 7.38 -19.57 -9.34
CA ASP A 285 6.24 -20.37 -8.91
C ASP A 285 5.26 -19.58 -8.03
N ARG A 286 5.48 -18.28 -7.79
CA ARG A 286 4.60 -17.38 -7.00
C ARG A 286 3.12 -17.56 -7.34
N TYR A 287 2.77 -17.59 -8.63
CA TYR A 287 1.38 -17.69 -9.07
C TYR A 287 0.76 -19.09 -8.99
N LYS A 288 1.50 -20.09 -8.47
CA LYS A 288 0.93 -21.36 -8.01
C LYS A 288 0.33 -21.25 -6.62
N ILE A 289 0.74 -20.25 -5.83
CA ILE A 289 0.15 -19.95 -4.52
C ILE A 289 -1.31 -19.53 -4.75
N TRP A 290 -2.21 -20.19 -4.03
CA TRP A 290 -3.65 -20.02 -4.23
C TRP A 290 -4.10 -18.56 -4.06
N SER A 291 -3.57 -17.84 -3.06
CA SER A 291 -3.94 -16.44 -2.82
C SER A 291 -3.43 -15.46 -3.88
N MET A 292 -2.63 -15.91 -4.87
CA MET A 292 -2.16 -15.08 -5.98
C MET A 292 -3.01 -15.28 -7.25
N GLN A 293 -4.01 -16.18 -7.21
CA GLN A 293 -4.79 -16.62 -8.37
C GLN A 293 -6.16 -15.94 -8.41
N SER A 294 -6.62 -15.56 -9.60
CA SER A 294 -7.82 -14.72 -9.77
C SER A 294 -9.12 -15.29 -9.19
N GLN A 295 -9.24 -16.61 -9.09
CA GLN A 295 -10.43 -17.25 -8.51
C GLN A 295 -10.57 -17.03 -6.99
N TRP A 296 -9.50 -16.59 -6.32
CA TRP A 296 -9.49 -16.29 -4.89
C TRP A 296 -9.62 -14.79 -4.59
N HIS A 297 -9.94 -14.02 -5.62
CA HIS A 297 -10.34 -12.62 -5.57
C HIS A 297 -11.78 -12.50 -6.12
N ASN A 298 -12.41 -11.32 -6.03
CA ASN A 298 -13.76 -11.09 -6.57
C ASN A 298 -13.74 -10.91 -8.10
N CYS A 299 -12.99 -11.76 -8.80
CA CYS A 299 -12.78 -11.77 -10.25
C CYS A 299 -13.51 -12.97 -10.88
N PRO A 300 -13.90 -12.92 -12.16
CA PRO A 300 -14.51 -14.06 -12.83
C PRO A 300 -13.48 -15.14 -13.20
N THR A 301 -13.97 -16.34 -13.51
CA THR A 301 -13.26 -17.35 -14.30
C THR A 301 -14.00 -17.52 -15.62
N ILE A 302 -13.34 -17.20 -16.73
CA ILE A 302 -13.95 -17.12 -18.05
C ILE A 302 -13.54 -18.36 -18.84
N ASN A 303 -14.52 -19.13 -19.35
CA ASN A 303 -14.25 -20.37 -20.07
C ASN A 303 -13.36 -21.37 -19.30
N GLY A 304 -13.42 -21.36 -17.96
CA GLY A 304 -12.57 -22.19 -17.10
C GLY A 304 -11.13 -21.68 -16.95
N ILE A 305 -10.83 -20.50 -17.49
CA ILE A 305 -9.51 -19.88 -17.50
C ILE A 305 -9.47 -18.70 -16.53
N GLN A 306 -8.40 -18.65 -15.75
CA GLN A 306 -8.10 -17.57 -14.80
C GLN A 306 -7.20 -16.51 -15.44
N GLN A 307 -7.04 -15.37 -14.78
CA GLN A 307 -6.09 -14.35 -15.21
C GLN A 307 -4.65 -14.86 -15.14
N LYS A 308 -3.75 -14.16 -15.82
CA LYS A 308 -2.32 -14.49 -15.84
C LYS A 308 -1.47 -13.27 -15.47
N ASN A 309 -0.27 -13.54 -14.97
CA ASN A 309 0.70 -12.52 -14.57
C ASN A 309 1.53 -12.02 -15.75
N GLY A 310 1.96 -10.76 -15.68
CA GLY A 310 2.81 -10.11 -16.66
C GLY A 310 2.26 -8.77 -17.12
N ASP A 311 3.15 -7.94 -17.66
CA ASP A 311 2.91 -6.57 -18.11
C ASP A 311 1.71 -6.41 -19.05
N LYS A 312 1.54 -7.35 -19.99
CA LYS A 312 0.45 -7.36 -20.96
C LYS A 312 -0.93 -7.72 -20.39
N TYR A 313 -1.00 -8.17 -19.13
CA TYR A 313 -2.23 -8.61 -18.49
C TYR A 313 -2.79 -7.49 -17.62
N GLU A 314 -3.44 -6.55 -18.28
CA GLU A 314 -3.94 -5.31 -17.68
C GLU A 314 -5.39 -5.03 -18.07
N ALA A 315 -6.02 -4.14 -17.32
CA ALA A 315 -7.30 -3.57 -17.71
C ALA A 315 -7.14 -2.53 -18.83
N SER A 316 -8.21 -2.30 -19.59
CA SER A 316 -8.26 -1.25 -20.61
C SER A 316 -9.58 -0.46 -20.50
N GLY A 317 -9.66 0.68 -21.20
CA GLY A 317 -10.88 1.50 -21.19
C GLY A 317 -11.27 2.03 -19.82
N VAL A 318 -10.31 2.21 -18.91
CA VAL A 318 -10.58 2.56 -17.52
C VAL A 318 -11.13 3.98 -17.41
N SER A 319 -12.26 4.11 -16.71
CA SER A 319 -12.90 5.40 -16.46
C SER A 319 -13.33 5.52 -15.00
N TYR A 320 -13.19 6.73 -14.46
CA TYR A 320 -13.64 7.09 -13.12
C TYR A 320 -14.33 8.45 -13.19
N SER A 321 -15.48 8.57 -12.53
CA SER A 321 -16.14 9.84 -12.30
C SER A 321 -16.81 9.86 -10.93
N SER A 322 -16.79 11.01 -10.28
CA SER A 322 -17.43 11.25 -8.98
C SER A 322 -18.32 12.47 -9.09
N THR A 323 -19.54 12.36 -8.56
CA THR A 323 -20.38 13.49 -8.17
C THR A 323 -20.49 13.53 -6.66
N GLU A 324 -21.30 14.44 -6.11
CA GLU A 324 -21.62 14.46 -4.67
C GLU A 324 -22.33 13.17 -4.20
N ASP A 325 -23.14 12.58 -5.09
CA ASP A 325 -24.04 11.48 -4.75
C ASP A 325 -23.59 10.13 -5.26
N THR A 326 -22.71 10.09 -6.27
CA THR A 326 -22.42 8.85 -6.99
C THR A 326 -20.99 8.77 -7.46
N ILE A 327 -20.38 7.59 -7.31
CA ILE A 327 -19.16 7.18 -7.97
C ILE A 327 -19.51 6.25 -9.13
N LYS A 328 -18.84 6.42 -10.26
CA LYS A 328 -18.84 5.47 -11.37
C LYS A 328 -17.41 5.10 -11.71
N PHE A 329 -17.17 3.80 -11.79
CA PHE A 329 -15.90 3.22 -12.21
C PHE A 329 -16.18 2.14 -13.25
N SER A 330 -15.42 2.13 -14.34
CA SER A 330 -15.56 1.14 -15.40
C SER A 330 -14.21 0.69 -15.90
N ALA A 331 -14.06 -0.60 -16.19
CA ALA A 331 -12.85 -1.17 -16.77
C ALA A 331 -13.18 -2.41 -17.61
N ASP A 332 -12.55 -2.54 -18.78
CA ASP A 332 -12.52 -3.80 -19.53
C ASP A 332 -11.35 -4.65 -19.03
N ILE A 333 -11.68 -5.76 -18.37
CA ILE A 333 -10.72 -6.67 -17.73
C ILE A 333 -10.36 -7.86 -18.62
N ALA A 334 -10.85 -7.94 -19.86
CA ALA A 334 -10.53 -9.03 -20.78
C ALA A 334 -9.02 -9.16 -21.04
N GLY A 335 -8.28 -8.05 -21.02
CA GLY A 335 -6.83 -8.01 -21.21
C GLY A 335 -6.05 -8.81 -20.15
N ALA A 336 -6.60 -8.99 -18.95
CA ALA A 336 -5.98 -9.77 -17.89
C ALA A 336 -6.06 -11.30 -18.11
N TYR A 337 -6.88 -11.76 -19.05
CA TYR A 337 -7.04 -13.17 -19.37
C TYR A 337 -6.20 -13.57 -20.59
N PRO A 338 -5.60 -14.77 -20.60
CA PRO A 338 -4.84 -15.24 -21.73
C PRO A 338 -5.78 -15.66 -22.88
N LYS A 339 -5.23 -15.86 -24.09
CA LYS A 339 -6.01 -16.08 -25.32
C LYS A 339 -6.96 -17.28 -25.23
N GLU A 340 -6.59 -18.27 -24.42
CA GLU A 340 -7.33 -19.49 -24.14
C GLU A 340 -8.68 -19.24 -23.46
N ALA A 341 -8.85 -18.09 -22.78
CA ALA A 341 -10.13 -17.70 -22.22
C ALA A 341 -11.18 -17.35 -23.30
N ASP A 342 -10.75 -17.15 -24.55
CA ASP A 342 -11.59 -16.86 -25.72
C ASP A 342 -12.61 -15.73 -25.50
N VAL A 343 -12.21 -14.74 -24.69
CA VAL A 343 -12.96 -13.51 -24.40
C VAL A 343 -12.54 -12.40 -25.36
N LYS A 344 -13.52 -11.61 -25.80
CA LYS A 344 -13.30 -10.41 -26.61
C LYS A 344 -13.31 -9.16 -25.75
N SER A 345 -14.30 -9.04 -24.86
CA SER A 345 -14.43 -7.96 -23.89
C SER A 345 -15.09 -8.47 -22.61
N TYR A 346 -14.76 -7.86 -21.48
CA TYR A 346 -15.42 -8.06 -20.20
C TYR A 346 -15.39 -6.74 -19.44
N VAL A 347 -16.42 -5.93 -19.61
CA VAL A 347 -16.54 -4.60 -19.01
C VAL A 347 -17.24 -4.71 -17.67
N ARG A 348 -16.51 -4.40 -16.60
CA ARG A 348 -17.05 -4.28 -15.25
C ARG A 348 -17.36 -2.83 -14.94
N ASN A 349 -18.62 -2.54 -14.67
CA ASN A 349 -19.11 -1.25 -14.22
C ASN A 349 -19.46 -1.31 -12.73
N ILE A 350 -18.93 -0.39 -11.94
CA ILE A 350 -19.25 -0.22 -10.52
C ILE A 350 -19.86 1.17 -10.34
N GLU A 351 -21.09 1.21 -9.87
CA GLU A 351 -21.77 2.42 -9.44
C GLU A 351 -22.01 2.37 -7.93
N PHE A 352 -21.53 3.38 -7.20
CA PHE A 352 -21.79 3.49 -5.77
C PHE A 352 -22.57 4.77 -5.49
N ASN A 353 -23.78 4.62 -4.97
CA ASN A 353 -24.63 5.74 -4.58
C ASN A 353 -24.51 6.00 -3.07
N HIS A 354 -23.94 7.16 -2.71
CA HIS A 354 -23.71 7.56 -1.33
C HIS A 354 -25.02 7.71 -0.55
N LYS A 355 -26.04 8.36 -1.13
CA LYS A 355 -27.33 8.63 -0.46
C LYS A 355 -28.18 7.37 -0.27
N LEU A 356 -28.24 6.52 -1.29
CA LEU A 356 -28.99 5.27 -1.26
C LEU A 356 -28.22 4.14 -0.55
N ASN A 357 -26.95 4.38 -0.19
CA ASN A 357 -26.09 3.40 0.45
C ASN A 357 -26.09 2.05 -0.31
N THR A 358 -25.95 2.13 -1.63
CA THR A 358 -26.12 0.98 -2.56
C THR A 358 -24.97 0.92 -3.55
N ILE A 359 -24.40 -0.26 -3.72
CA ILE A 359 -23.36 -0.57 -4.72
C ILE A 359 -24.02 -1.45 -5.79
N THR A 360 -23.90 -1.05 -7.06
CA THR A 360 -24.30 -1.83 -8.22
C THR A 360 -23.06 -2.23 -9.00
N VAL A 361 -22.89 -3.52 -9.23
CA VAL A 361 -21.83 -4.07 -10.09
C VAL A 361 -22.49 -4.74 -11.28
N THR A 362 -22.13 -4.30 -12.49
CA THR A 362 -22.64 -4.85 -13.76
C THR A 362 -21.46 -5.35 -14.58
N ASP A 363 -21.51 -6.62 -14.98
CA ASP A 363 -20.51 -7.25 -15.84
C ASP A 363 -21.12 -7.51 -17.23
N ASP A 364 -20.62 -6.80 -18.24
CA ASP A 364 -21.02 -6.93 -19.65
C ASP A 364 -19.89 -7.59 -20.44
N TYR A 365 -20.10 -8.78 -20.99
CA TYR A 365 -19.02 -9.55 -21.64
C TYR A 365 -19.42 -10.12 -23.00
N GLU A 366 -18.44 -10.19 -23.91
CA GLU A 366 -18.56 -10.83 -25.21
C GLU A 366 -17.48 -11.92 -25.33
N LEU A 367 -17.89 -13.16 -25.58
CA LEU A 367 -16.98 -14.26 -25.87
C LEU A 367 -16.83 -14.42 -27.38
N LYS A 368 -15.61 -14.69 -27.83
CA LYS A 368 -15.37 -15.14 -29.21
C LYS A 368 -15.90 -16.56 -29.41
N LYS A 369 -15.80 -17.39 -28.37
CA LYS A 369 -16.40 -18.73 -28.31
C LYS A 369 -16.79 -19.07 -26.88
N TRP A 370 -17.95 -19.71 -26.71
CA TRP A 370 -18.35 -20.29 -25.44
C TRP A 370 -17.79 -21.70 -25.31
N LEU A 371 -17.01 -21.95 -24.24
CA LEU A 371 -16.34 -23.22 -23.96
C LEU A 371 -16.76 -23.82 -22.61
N SER A 372 -16.98 -22.96 -21.61
CA SER A 372 -17.42 -23.37 -20.26
C SER A 372 -18.26 -22.25 -19.63
N PRO A 373 -19.19 -22.56 -18.70
CA PRO A 373 -19.92 -21.54 -17.94
C PRO A 373 -18.98 -20.52 -17.29
N LEU A 374 -19.38 -19.25 -17.34
CA LEU A 374 -18.79 -18.18 -16.55
C LEU A 374 -18.98 -18.48 -15.07
N LYS A 375 -17.92 -18.32 -14.27
CA LYS A 375 -18.00 -18.40 -12.80
C LYS A 375 -17.67 -17.03 -12.22
N VAL A 376 -18.54 -16.52 -11.38
CA VAL A 376 -18.30 -15.30 -10.59
C VAL A 376 -17.99 -15.73 -9.17
N HIS A 377 -16.88 -15.22 -8.62
CA HIS A 377 -16.43 -15.54 -7.28
C HIS A 377 -16.73 -14.36 -6.35
N PHE A 378 -17.31 -14.66 -5.19
CA PHE A 378 -17.50 -13.70 -4.10
C PHE A 378 -16.81 -14.25 -2.87
N ILE A 379 -15.80 -13.54 -2.37
CA ILE A 379 -15.03 -13.97 -1.22
C ILE A 379 -15.55 -13.27 0.02
N SER A 380 -16.03 -14.04 0.99
CA SER A 380 -16.52 -13.52 2.27
C SER A 380 -16.20 -14.48 3.41
N HIS A 381 -15.98 -13.92 4.59
CA HIS A 381 -15.91 -14.67 5.85
C HIS A 381 -17.31 -14.98 6.42
N LEU A 382 -18.34 -14.30 5.91
CA LEU A 382 -19.73 -14.47 6.37
C LEU A 382 -20.33 -15.76 5.82
N LYS A 383 -21.26 -16.35 6.58
CA LYS A 383 -22.01 -17.50 6.11
C LYS A 383 -22.96 -17.08 4.99
N THR A 384 -22.94 -17.80 3.88
CA THR A 384 -23.82 -17.54 2.72
C THR A 384 -25.02 -18.46 2.69
N GLN A 385 -26.17 -17.92 2.29
CA GLN A 385 -27.37 -18.66 1.90
C GLN A 385 -27.70 -18.29 0.46
N MET A 386 -27.80 -19.30 -0.41
CA MET A 386 -28.08 -19.09 -1.83
C MET A 386 -29.54 -19.43 -2.13
N SER A 387 -30.19 -18.56 -2.89
CA SER A 387 -31.46 -18.82 -3.56
C SER A 387 -31.24 -18.92 -5.07
N SER A 388 -32.32 -19.11 -5.84
CA SER A 388 -32.24 -19.12 -7.30
C SER A 388 -31.82 -17.78 -7.92
N SER A 389 -32.01 -16.66 -7.20
CA SER A 389 -31.79 -15.31 -7.74
C SER A 389 -30.99 -14.39 -6.82
N SER A 390 -30.54 -14.87 -5.65
CA SER A 390 -29.80 -14.04 -4.69
C SER A 390 -28.86 -14.86 -3.83
N VAL A 391 -27.81 -14.19 -3.34
CA VAL A 391 -26.92 -14.70 -2.29
C VAL A 391 -27.06 -13.77 -1.10
N GLN A 392 -27.47 -14.32 0.04
CA GLN A 392 -27.55 -13.60 1.30
C GLN A 392 -26.35 -13.95 2.17
N PHE A 393 -25.65 -12.94 2.65
CA PHE A 393 -24.56 -13.08 3.61
C PHE A 393 -25.10 -12.78 5.01
N VAL A 394 -24.94 -13.71 5.94
CA VAL A 394 -25.51 -13.65 7.29
C VAL A 394 -24.40 -13.48 8.31
N ASP A 395 -24.46 -12.38 9.05
CA ASP A 395 -23.63 -12.13 10.23
C ASP A 395 -24.36 -12.69 11.46
N LYS A 396 -23.82 -13.75 12.06
CA LYS A 396 -24.43 -14.41 13.23
C LYS A 396 -24.23 -13.62 14.52
N ASP A 397 -23.31 -12.66 14.54
CA ASP A 397 -22.97 -11.90 15.76
C ASP A 397 -23.87 -10.65 15.92
N ASN A 398 -24.87 -10.48 15.06
CA ASN A 398 -25.77 -9.33 14.99
C ASN A 398 -27.27 -9.72 14.93
N SER A 399 -27.62 -11.00 15.18
CA SER A 399 -29.02 -11.48 15.24
C SER A 399 -29.56 -11.56 16.65
#